data_AF-A0A849VM69-F1
#
_entry.id   AF-A0A849VM69-F1
#
_cell.length_a   1.000
_cell.length_b   1.000
_cell.length_c   1.000
_cell.angle_alpha   90.00
_cell.angle_beta   90.00
_cell.angle_gamma   90.00
#
_symmetry.space_group_name_H-M   'P 1'
#
loop_
_entity.id
_entity.type
_entity.pdbx_description
1 polymer ?
#
loop_
_entity_poly.entity_id
_entity_poly.type
_entity_poly.pdbx_seq_one_letter_code
_entity_poly.pdbx_strand_id
1 'polypeptide(L)'
;MTFFDDDNPNYSKVDGELMQFALDNAAKRLGLSDKNDPELNTLARFVRAAFIIGNRNATAMAEFAVDAVIMRRKRIGADTIAP
;
A
#
# COMPACT_ATOMS: atom_id res chain seq x y z
N MET A 1 -9.39 -3.12 2.53
CA MET A 1 -9.29 -1.78 3.17
C MET A 1 -9.42 -0.72 2.09
N THR A 2 -10.19 0.35 2.30
CA THR A 2 -10.30 1.50 1.37
C THR A 2 -9.97 2.79 2.13
N PHE A 3 -9.57 3.84 1.40
CA PHE A 3 -9.21 5.14 2.00
C PHE A 3 -10.34 6.19 1.94
N PHE A 4 -11.50 5.85 1.40
CA PHE A 4 -12.66 6.74 1.24
C PHE A 4 -13.48 6.96 2.53
N ASP A 5 -12.86 6.83 3.70
CA ASP A 5 -13.55 7.01 4.96
C ASP A 5 -13.76 8.51 5.21
N ASP A 6 -14.98 8.99 4.95
CA ASP A 6 -15.33 10.42 4.97
C ASP A 6 -15.28 11.02 6.39
N ASP A 7 -15.32 10.19 7.44
CA ASP A 7 -15.25 10.59 8.85
C ASP A 7 -13.85 10.39 9.49
N ASN A 8 -12.81 10.17 8.68
CA ASN A 8 -11.48 9.88 9.23
C ASN A 8 -10.85 11.13 9.89
N PRO A 9 -10.54 11.10 11.20
CA PRO A 9 -9.93 12.26 11.87
C PRO A 9 -8.45 12.47 11.49
N ASN A 10 -7.83 11.52 10.78
CA ASN A 10 -6.39 11.54 10.51
C ASN A 10 -6.02 12.11 9.13
N TYR A 11 -6.96 12.18 8.19
CA TYR A 11 -6.71 12.66 6.84
C TYR A 11 -8.00 13.10 6.18
N SER A 12 -7.92 14.08 5.28
CA SER A 12 -9.09 14.59 4.57
C SER A 12 -9.60 13.60 3.52
N LYS A 13 -10.81 13.80 3.00
CA LYS A 13 -11.32 13.03 1.85
C LYS A 13 -10.38 13.06 0.65
N VAL A 14 -9.80 14.22 0.34
CA VAL A 14 -8.84 14.41 -0.77
C VAL A 14 -7.58 13.59 -0.55
N ASP A 15 -7.07 13.55 0.68
CA ASP A 15 -5.94 12.70 1.03
C ASP A 15 -6.30 11.21 0.92
N GLY A 16 -7.52 10.85 1.28
CA GLY A 16 -8.08 9.51 1.09
C GLY A 16 -8.10 9.08 -0.37
N GLU A 17 -8.60 9.94 -1.26
CA GLU A 17 -8.61 9.71 -2.71
C GLU A 17 -7.20 9.58 -3.28
N LEU A 18 -6.26 10.42 -2.84
CA LEU A 18 -4.85 10.35 -3.20
C LEU A 18 -4.21 9.01 -2.81
N MET A 19 -4.43 8.57 -1.56
CA MET A 19 -3.95 7.28 -1.08
C MET A 19 -4.62 6.11 -1.80
N GLN A 20 -5.90 6.21 -2.14
CA GLN A 20 -6.58 5.18 -2.93
C GLN A 20 -5.99 5.06 -4.33
N PHE A 21 -5.73 6.18 -5.00
CA PHE A 21 -5.09 6.18 -6.31
C PHE A 21 -3.68 5.56 -6.25
N ALA A 22 -2.92 5.82 -5.18
CA ALA A 22 -1.64 5.16 -4.95
C ALA A 22 -1.77 3.64 -4.75
N LEU A 23 -2.76 3.20 -3.96
CA LEU A 23 -3.03 1.80 -3.71
C LEU A 23 -3.42 1.05 -4.99
N ASP A 24 -4.33 1.61 -5.79
CA ASP A 24 -4.79 0.99 -7.03
C ASP A 24 -3.64 0.84 -8.04
N ASN A 25 -2.77 1.86 -8.13
CA ASN A 25 -1.57 1.79 -8.95
C ASN A 25 -0.58 0.71 -8.46
N ALA A 26 -0.36 0.63 -7.15
CA ALA A 26 0.54 -0.37 -6.57
C ALA A 26 0.01 -1.80 -6.78
N ALA A 27 -1.30 -2.01 -6.56
CA ALA A 27 -1.97 -3.29 -6.79
C ALA A 27 -1.86 -3.73 -8.26
N LYS A 28 -2.11 -2.81 -9.20
CA LYS A 28 -1.95 -3.06 -10.64
C LYS A 28 -0.51 -3.46 -11.00
N ARG A 29 0.50 -2.78 -10.45
CA ARG A 29 1.92 -3.10 -10.69
C ARG A 29 2.30 -4.49 -10.16
N LEU A 30 1.67 -4.95 -9.09
CA LEU A 30 1.89 -6.29 -8.52
C LEU A 30 0.98 -7.38 -9.11
N GLY A 31 0.09 -7.04 -10.06
CA GLY A 31 -0.85 -7.98 -10.65
C GLY A 31 -1.93 -8.45 -9.67
N LEU A 32 -2.21 -7.69 -8.61
CA LEU A 32 -3.21 -8.03 -7.61
C LEU A 32 -4.59 -7.61 -8.11
N SER A 33 -5.34 -8.57 -8.65
CA SER A 33 -6.71 -8.37 -9.13
C SER A 33 -7.79 -8.76 -8.12
N ASP A 34 -7.44 -9.62 -7.15
CA ASP A 34 -8.38 -10.03 -6.10
C ASP A 34 -8.41 -8.99 -4.96
N LYS A 35 -9.60 -8.45 -4.70
CA LYS A 35 -9.83 -7.48 -3.63
C LYS A 35 -9.73 -8.10 -2.23
N ASN A 36 -9.81 -9.43 -2.13
CA ASN A 36 -9.67 -10.18 -0.89
C ASN A 36 -8.23 -10.64 -0.65
N ASP A 37 -7.29 -10.31 -1.54
CA ASP A 37 -5.90 -10.69 -1.36
C ASP A 37 -5.33 -10.05 -0.07
N PRO A 38 -4.82 -10.85 0.89
CA PRO A 38 -4.23 -10.31 2.12
C PRO A 38 -3.03 -9.37 1.85
N GLU A 39 -2.38 -9.51 0.69
CA GLU A 39 -1.31 -8.63 0.25
C GLU A 39 -1.81 -7.22 -0.11
N LEU A 40 -3.07 -7.08 -0.53
CA LEU A 40 -3.69 -5.77 -0.77
C LEU A 40 -3.80 -4.95 0.52
N ASN A 41 -4.12 -5.60 1.64
CA ASN A 41 -4.10 -4.94 2.96
C ASN A 41 -2.67 -4.54 3.38
N THR A 42 -1.66 -5.34 2.99
CA THR A 42 -0.27 -5.02 3.26
C THR A 42 0.19 -3.80 2.45
N LEU A 43 -0.16 -3.74 1.16
CA LEU A 43 0.02 -2.57 0.30
C LEU A 43 -0.61 -1.32 0.91
N ALA A 44 -1.89 -1.40 1.30
CA ALA A 44 -2.60 -0.27 1.89
C ALA A 44 -1.89 0.28 3.13
N ARG A 45 -1.34 -0.60 3.99
CA ARG A 45 -0.55 -0.16 5.15
C ARG A 45 0.70 0.62 4.75
N PHE A 46 1.42 0.20 3.72
CA PHE A 46 2.62 0.91 3.25
C PHE A 46 2.28 2.23 2.55
N VAL A 47 1.20 2.29 1.78
CA VAL A 47 0.70 3.55 1.21
C VAL A 47 0.37 4.54 2.32
N ARG A 48 -0.37 4.10 3.34
CA ARG A 48 -0.69 4.95 4.51
C ARG A 48 0.56 5.41 5.24
N ALA A 49 1.55 4.53 5.42
CA ALA A 49 2.82 4.89 6.05
C ALA A 49 3.56 5.97 5.25
N ALA A 50 3.64 5.82 3.92
CA ALA A 50 4.24 6.82 3.03
C ALA A 50 3.53 8.18 3.13
N PHE A 51 2.20 8.16 3.21
CA PHE A 51 1.43 9.38 3.44
C PHE A 51 1.73 10.02 4.80
N ILE A 52 1.76 9.23 5.88
CA ILE A 52 2.01 9.73 7.25
C ILE A 52 3.39 10.40 7.35
N ILE A 53 4.41 9.89 6.68
CA ILE A 53 5.75 10.50 6.66
C ILE A 53 5.88 11.73 5.74
N GLY A 54 4.76 12.21 5.17
CA GLY A 54 4.69 13.46 4.42
C GLY A 54 4.68 13.31 2.90
N ASN A 55 4.63 12.09 2.34
CA ASN A 55 4.52 11.93 0.90
C ASN A 55 3.11 12.34 0.43
N ARG A 56 3.05 13.21 -0.58
CA ARG A 56 1.80 13.67 -1.21
C ARG A 56 1.75 13.38 -2.71
N ASN A 57 2.74 12.64 -3.23
CA ASN A 57 2.77 12.19 -4.62
C ASN A 57 2.31 10.73 -4.68
N ALA A 58 1.15 10.50 -5.32
CA ALA A 58 0.56 9.16 -5.37
C ALA A 58 1.43 8.13 -6.10
N THR A 59 2.17 8.52 -7.14
CA THR A 59 3.11 7.63 -7.84
C THR A 59 4.26 7.20 -6.93
N ALA A 60 4.85 8.15 -6.20
CA ALA A 60 5.93 7.86 -5.26
C ALA A 60 5.45 6.99 -4.07
N MET A 61 4.23 7.22 -3.58
CA MET A 61 3.63 6.36 -2.55
C MET A 61 3.39 4.93 -3.06
N ALA A 62 2.93 4.79 -4.31
CA ALA A 62 2.73 3.49 -4.92
C ALA A 62 4.07 2.73 -5.08
N GLU A 63 5.12 3.42 -5.54
CA GLU A 63 6.47 2.84 -5.68
C GLU A 63 7.02 2.34 -4.36
N PHE A 64 6.97 3.19 -3.34
CA PHE A 64 7.38 2.81 -1.99
C PHE A 64 6.63 1.55 -1.50
N ALA A 65 5.31 1.50 -1.70
CA ALA A 65 4.50 0.36 -1.26
C ALA A 65 4.85 -0.93 -2.01
N VAL A 66 5.08 -0.85 -3.32
CA VAL A 66 5.52 -1.98 -4.14
C VAL A 66 6.86 -2.52 -3.67
N ASP A 67 7.85 -1.64 -3.49
CA ASP A 67 9.20 -2.02 -3.05
C ASP A 67 9.17 -2.67 -1.67
N ALA A 68 8.39 -2.10 -0.74
CA ALA A 68 8.22 -2.65 0.61
C ALA A 68 7.61 -4.05 0.60
N VAL A 69 6.60 -4.29 -0.25
CA VAL A 69 5.98 -5.62 -0.42
C VAL A 69 6.96 -6.60 -1.05
N ILE A 70 7.69 -6.22 -2.10
CA ILE A 70 8.70 -7.09 -2.74
C ILE A 70 9.79 -7.47 -1.72
N MET A 71 10.29 -6.50 -0.94
CA MET A 71 11.26 -6.76 0.13
C MET A 71 10.71 -7.69 1.21
N ARG A 72 9.42 -7.56 1.56
CA ARG A 72 8.75 -8.46 2.51
C ARG A 72 8.64 -9.89 1.96
N ARG A 73 8.26 -10.06 0.69
CA ARG A 73 8.22 -11.38 0.02
C ARG A 73 9.58 -12.08 0.08
N LYS A 74 10.66 -11.35 -0.21
CA LYS A 74 12.04 -11.87 -0.13
C LYS A 74 12.40 -12.33 1.28
N ARG A 75 11.99 -11.60 2.32
CA ARG A 75 12.25 -11.98 3.72
C ARG A 75 11.47 -13.24 4.12
N ILE A 76 10.17 -13.29 3.83
CA ILE A 76 9.34 -14.48 4.13
C ILE A 76 9.86 -15.71 3.38
N GLY A 77 10.23 -15.54 2.12
CA GLY A 77 10.84 -16.59 1.31
C GLY A 77 12.25 -16.99 1.73
N ALA A 78 12.96 -16.17 2.50
CA ALA A 78 14.26 -16.52 3.08
C ALA A 78 14.09 -17.27 4.42
N ASP A 79 13.09 -16.89 5.22
CA ASP A 79 12.77 -17.55 6.49
C ASP A 79 12.26 -19.00 6.30
N THR A 80 11.72 -19.35 5.13
CA THR A 80 11.30 -20.73 4.81
C THR A 80 12.44 -21.64 4.32
N ILE A 81 13.67 -21.14 4.18
CA ILE A 81 14.84 -21.90 3.71
C ILE A 81 15.91 -22.03 4.81
N ALA A 82 15.66 -21.49 6.01
CA ALA A 82 16.55 -21.69 7.14
C ALA A 82 16.35 -23.10 7.74
N PRO A 83 17.38 -23.97 7.76
CA PRO A 83 17.33 -25.33 8.34
C PRO A 83 17.31 -25.35 9.86
#